data_AF-A0A5C7V6G8-F1
#
_entry.id   AF-A0A5C7V6G8-F1
#
_cell.length_a   1.000
_cell.length_b   1.000
_cell.length_c   1.000
_cell.angle_alpha   90.00
_cell.angle_beta   90.00
_cell.angle_gamma   90.00
#
_symmetry.space_group_name_H-M   'P 1'
#
loop_
_entity.id
_entity.type
_entity.pdbx_description
1 polymer ?
#
loop_
_entity_poly.entity_id
_entity_poly.type
_entity_poly.pdbx_seq_one_letter_code
_entity_poly.pdbx_strand_id
1 'polypeptide(L)'
;MSNSKNEHFENFVLVGAAAVAVVSGLIYGAYLVFPFLMFYLAPFILVSLVVGTILRMVGAPGDGVSSLSSSKAVVTVYAVMLCLVGLVFFQNLDRAKVLDAKGKLTNQVVVDWPELNDWHHEWRVRMYTDAPFESLRAKAKMGVVYDRLEVGWIFLVGMFLGAPLVYWFLARHDEETVNAIVDGLVNERTKAKRDQLKTKEDNLNQIINQSKEKLEAEIHASRKKQAEIMAENQSLKAKLEFAPDIPRPSESFKKDGGVLDQDIF
;
A
#
# COMPACT_ATOMS: atom_id res chain seq x y z
N MET A 1 34.03 0.58 -77.71
CA MET A 1 33.31 1.32 -76.65
C MET A 1 31.81 1.05 -76.80
N SER A 2 31.21 0.09 -76.08
CA SER A 2 29.73 -0.05 -76.06
C SER A 2 29.12 -0.86 -74.90
N ASN A 3 29.83 -1.14 -73.79
CA ASN A 3 29.26 -1.99 -72.72
C ASN A 3 28.79 -1.23 -71.46
N SER A 4 29.22 0.01 -71.21
CA SER A 4 28.89 0.69 -69.94
C SER A 4 27.46 1.22 -69.83
N LYS A 5 26.74 1.42 -70.95
CA LYS A 5 25.35 1.92 -70.93
C LYS A 5 24.34 0.86 -70.46
N ASN A 6 24.62 -0.42 -70.71
CA ASN A 6 23.74 -1.51 -70.30
C ASN A 6 23.82 -1.80 -68.80
N GLU A 7 25.02 -1.72 -68.19
CA GLU A 7 25.19 -1.98 -66.75
C GLU A 7 24.41 -1.00 -65.87
N HIS A 8 24.33 0.28 -66.26
CA HIS A 8 23.52 1.26 -65.54
C HIS A 8 22.01 1.02 -65.69
N PHE A 9 21.56 0.58 -66.87
CA PHE A 9 20.15 0.22 -67.09
C PHE A 9 19.77 -1.06 -66.35
N GLU A 10 20.65 -2.06 -66.36
CA GLU A 10 20.46 -3.33 -65.67
C GLU A 10 20.44 -3.14 -64.15
N ASN A 11 21.36 -2.34 -63.60
CA ASN A 11 21.33 -1.95 -62.19
C ASN A 11 20.10 -1.11 -61.83
N PHE A 12 19.64 -0.21 -62.71
CA PHE A 12 18.41 0.55 -62.47
C PHE A 12 17.17 -0.34 -62.44
N VAL A 13 17.07 -1.31 -63.35
CA VAL A 13 16.00 -2.31 -63.37
C VAL A 13 16.07 -3.21 -62.15
N LEU A 14 17.27 -3.64 -61.74
CA LEU A 14 17.46 -4.52 -60.58
C LEU A 14 17.14 -3.80 -59.26
N VAL A 15 17.55 -2.54 -59.11
CA VAL A 15 17.19 -1.69 -57.97
C VAL A 15 15.70 -1.36 -57.98
N GLY A 16 15.12 -1.09 -59.15
CA GLY A 16 13.67 -0.89 -59.31
C GLY A 16 12.88 -2.13 -58.90
N ALA A 17 13.30 -3.32 -59.35
CA ALA A 17 12.69 -4.59 -58.98
C ALA A 17 12.84 -4.88 -57.47
N ALA A 18 14.01 -4.60 -56.89
CA ALA A 18 14.24 -4.73 -55.45
C ALA A 18 13.34 -3.77 -54.64
N ALA A 19 13.21 -2.51 -55.08
CA ALA A 19 12.32 -1.54 -54.43
C ALA A 19 10.85 -1.97 -54.51
N VAL A 20 10.40 -2.45 -55.67
CA VAL A 20 9.05 -3.01 -55.82
C VAL A 20 8.84 -4.22 -54.91
N ALA A 21 9.81 -5.13 -54.84
CA ALA A 21 9.73 -6.30 -53.96
C ALA A 21 9.63 -5.91 -52.48
N VAL A 22 10.42 -4.92 -52.03
CA VAL A 22 10.36 -4.40 -50.66
C VAL A 22 8.99 -3.76 -50.38
N VAL A 23 8.51 -2.89 -51.27
CA VAL A 23 7.20 -2.22 -51.10
C VAL A 23 6.06 -3.24 -51.12
N SER A 24 6.08 -4.21 -52.03
CA SER A 24 5.11 -5.32 -52.05
C SER A 24 5.16 -6.14 -50.76
N GLY A 25 6.35 -6.42 -50.23
CA GLY A 25 6.52 -7.10 -48.95
C GLY A 25 5.89 -6.34 -47.78
N LEU A 26 6.10 -5.01 -47.73
CA LEU A 26 5.49 -4.15 -46.71
C LEU A 26 3.97 -4.11 -46.82
N ILE A 27 3.43 -3.97 -48.03
CA ILE A 27 1.99 -3.99 -48.28
C ILE A 27 1.40 -5.34 -47.88
N TYR A 28 2.04 -6.45 -48.25
CA TYR A 28 1.63 -7.79 -47.85
C TYR A 28 1.57 -7.93 -46.32
N GLY A 29 2.63 -7.48 -45.63
CA GLY A 29 2.69 -7.47 -44.18
C GLY A 29 1.56 -6.66 -43.55
N ALA A 30 1.27 -5.47 -44.08
CA ALA A 30 0.19 -4.61 -43.60
C ALA A 30 -1.19 -5.30 -43.71
N TYR A 31 -1.51 -5.92 -44.86
CA TYR A 31 -2.76 -6.65 -45.04
C TYR A 31 -2.89 -7.84 -44.09
N LEU A 32 -1.79 -8.55 -43.80
CA LEU A 32 -1.79 -9.69 -42.90
C LEU A 32 -1.97 -9.27 -41.43
N VAL A 33 -1.33 -8.16 -41.03
CA VAL A 33 -1.35 -7.66 -39.66
C VAL A 33 -2.65 -6.92 -39.33
N PHE A 34 -3.34 -6.35 -40.31
CA PHE A 34 -4.53 -5.52 -40.05
C PHE A 34 -5.68 -6.26 -39.33
N PRO A 35 -6.10 -7.48 -39.74
CA PRO A 35 -7.10 -8.25 -38.99
C PRO A 35 -6.62 -8.58 -37.56
N PHE A 36 -5.33 -8.83 -37.38
CA PHE A 36 -4.76 -9.04 -36.05
C PHE A 36 -4.89 -7.78 -35.18
N LEU A 37 -4.57 -6.60 -35.74
CA LEU A 37 -4.71 -5.32 -35.03
C LEU A 37 -6.15 -5.07 -34.58
N MET A 38 -7.12 -5.28 -35.47
CA MET A 38 -8.52 -4.97 -35.20
C MET A 38 -9.17 -5.95 -34.23
N PHE A 39 -8.92 -7.25 -34.38
CA PHE A 39 -9.64 -8.29 -33.62
C PHE A 39 -8.89 -8.80 -32.40
N TYR A 40 -7.57 -8.61 -32.31
CA TYR A 40 -6.78 -9.08 -31.18
C TYR A 40 -6.13 -7.93 -30.41
N LEU A 41 -5.40 -7.03 -31.09
CA LEU A 41 -4.67 -5.96 -30.40
C LEU A 41 -5.60 -4.88 -29.83
N ALA A 42 -6.56 -4.39 -30.61
CA ALA A 42 -7.47 -3.33 -30.16
C ALA A 42 -8.33 -3.77 -28.97
N PRO A 43 -8.95 -4.97 -28.96
CA PRO A 43 -9.66 -5.47 -27.79
C PRO A 43 -8.73 -5.70 -26.60
N PHE A 44 -7.50 -6.19 -26.82
CA PHE A 44 -6.50 -6.31 -25.76
C PHE A 44 -6.21 -4.95 -25.09
N ILE A 45 -5.95 -3.91 -25.88
CA ILE A 45 -5.69 -2.55 -25.37
C ILE A 45 -6.89 -2.03 -24.60
N LEU A 46 -8.10 -2.19 -25.15
CA LEU A 46 -9.33 -1.69 -24.55
C LEU A 46 -9.63 -2.37 -23.20
N VAL A 47 -9.52 -3.69 -23.13
CA VAL A 47 -9.66 -4.44 -21.87
C VAL A 47 -8.60 -4.01 -20.86
N SER A 48 -7.35 -3.88 -21.30
CA SER A 48 -6.24 -3.45 -20.44
C SER A 48 -6.47 -2.07 -19.83
N LEU A 49 -6.98 -1.13 -20.63
CA LEU A 49 -7.32 0.21 -20.18
C LEU A 49 -8.48 0.21 -19.20
N VAL A 50 -9.56 -0.51 -19.50
CA VAL A 50 -10.74 -0.58 -18.63
C VAL A 50 -10.39 -1.23 -17.29
N VAL A 51 -9.73 -2.39 -17.31
CA VAL A 51 -9.38 -3.10 -16.07
C VAL A 51 -8.36 -2.29 -15.27
N GLY A 52 -7.30 -1.76 -15.91
CA GLY A 52 -6.28 -0.96 -15.24
C GLY A 52 -6.85 0.32 -14.60
N THR A 53 -7.80 0.99 -15.27
CA THR A 53 -8.47 2.18 -14.71
C THR A 53 -9.38 1.85 -13.53
N ILE A 54 -10.14 0.75 -13.58
CA ILE A 54 -10.96 0.31 -12.45
C ILE A 54 -10.08 -0.04 -11.24
N LEU A 55 -8.98 -0.79 -11.45
CA LEU A 55 -8.03 -1.09 -10.39
C LEU A 55 -7.43 0.19 -9.79
N ARG A 56 -7.15 1.20 -10.62
CA ARG A 56 -6.66 2.51 -10.16
C ARG A 56 -7.68 3.23 -9.29
N MET A 57 -8.96 3.26 -9.69
CA MET A 57 -10.02 3.89 -8.91
C MET A 57 -10.19 3.23 -7.54
N VAL A 58 -10.07 1.91 -7.48
CA VAL A 58 -10.20 1.13 -6.23
C VAL A 58 -8.94 1.25 -5.36
N GLY A 59 -7.77 1.34 -5.98
CA GLY A 59 -6.48 1.38 -5.29
C GLY A 59 -5.97 2.76 -4.93
N ALA A 60 -6.72 3.83 -5.22
CA ALA A 60 -6.25 5.19 -5.00
C ALA A 60 -5.98 5.50 -3.51
N PRO A 61 -4.85 6.14 -3.18
CA PRO A 61 -4.57 6.54 -1.80
C PRO A 61 -5.58 7.62 -1.39
N GLY A 62 -6.38 7.33 -0.37
CA GLY A 62 -7.26 8.29 0.29
C GLY A 62 -6.58 9.00 1.46
N ASP A 63 -7.19 10.10 1.92
CA ASP A 63 -6.64 11.03 2.93
C ASP A 63 -6.57 10.50 4.38
N GLY A 64 -6.70 9.19 4.60
CA GLY A 64 -6.79 8.60 5.95
C GLY A 64 -5.97 7.33 6.14
N VAL A 65 -5.67 6.98 7.40
CA VAL A 65 -4.86 5.80 7.78
C VAL A 65 -5.47 4.47 7.28
N SER A 66 -6.78 4.43 7.03
CA SER A 66 -7.47 3.28 6.41
C SER A 66 -7.13 3.09 4.92
N SER A 67 -6.57 4.11 4.25
CA SER A 67 -6.19 4.02 2.84
C SER A 67 -4.97 3.13 2.59
N LEU A 68 -4.17 2.85 3.62
CA LEU A 68 -3.10 1.85 3.58
C LEU A 68 -3.61 0.42 3.38
N SER A 69 -4.92 0.18 3.55
CA SER A 69 -5.57 -1.11 3.27
C SER A 69 -6.10 -1.28 1.84
N SER A 70 -5.88 -0.29 0.96
CA SER A 70 -6.37 -0.27 -0.43
C SER A 70 -5.96 -1.50 -1.25
N SER A 71 -4.84 -2.13 -0.90
CA SER A 71 -4.37 -3.38 -1.53
C SER A 71 -5.38 -4.53 -1.41
N LYS A 72 -6.14 -4.63 -0.31
CA LYS A 72 -7.17 -5.68 -0.15
C LYS A 72 -8.34 -5.46 -1.11
N ALA A 73 -8.76 -4.21 -1.31
CA ALA A 73 -9.84 -3.87 -2.20
C ALA A 73 -9.47 -4.15 -3.66
N VAL A 74 -8.24 -3.78 -4.07
CA VAL A 74 -7.70 -4.05 -5.40
C VAL A 74 -7.66 -5.56 -5.68
N VAL A 75 -7.15 -6.36 -4.75
CA VAL A 75 -7.10 -7.83 -4.90
C VAL A 75 -8.50 -8.43 -5.01
N THR A 76 -9.44 -7.97 -4.20
CA THR A 76 -10.83 -8.48 -4.21
C THR A 76 -11.52 -8.15 -5.53
N VAL A 77 -11.40 -6.91 -6.01
CA VAL A 77 -12.01 -6.49 -7.29
C VAL A 77 -11.38 -7.25 -8.46
N TYR A 78 -10.06 -7.42 -8.46
CA TYR A 78 -9.37 -8.20 -9.49
C TYR A 78 -9.83 -9.66 -9.51
N ALA A 79 -10.00 -10.29 -8.34
CA ALA A 79 -10.51 -11.66 -8.24
C ALA A 79 -11.96 -11.78 -8.77
N VAL A 80 -12.83 -10.82 -8.46
CA VAL A 80 -14.21 -10.77 -8.99
C VAL A 80 -14.20 -10.65 -10.51
N MET A 81 -13.35 -9.79 -11.08
CA MET A 81 -13.22 -9.64 -12.53
C MET A 81 -12.74 -10.93 -13.20
N LEU A 82 -11.76 -11.63 -12.61
CA LEU A 82 -11.29 -12.92 -13.12
C LEU A 82 -12.41 -13.97 -13.11
N CYS A 83 -13.19 -14.03 -12.04
CA CYS A 83 -14.36 -14.92 -11.96
C CYS A 83 -15.39 -14.59 -13.04
N LEU A 84 -15.69 -13.32 -13.28
CA LEU A 84 -16.61 -12.89 -14.33
C LEU A 84 -16.10 -13.32 -15.73
N VAL A 85 -14.82 -13.13 -16.02
CA VAL A 85 -14.21 -13.57 -17.29
C VAL A 85 -14.30 -15.10 -17.42
N GLY A 86 -13.99 -15.85 -16.34
CA GLY A 86 -14.12 -17.30 -16.32
C GLY A 86 -15.54 -17.78 -16.61
N LEU A 87 -16.54 -17.16 -15.96
CA LEU A 87 -17.95 -17.52 -16.15
C LEU A 87 -18.47 -17.15 -17.54
N VAL A 88 -18.15 -15.96 -18.05
CA VAL A 88 -18.69 -15.50 -19.34
C VAL A 88 -18.06 -16.27 -20.50
N PHE A 89 -16.73 -16.44 -20.49
CA PHE A 89 -16.01 -16.93 -21.67
C PHE A 89 -15.62 -18.41 -21.62
N PHE A 90 -15.45 -18.99 -20.43
CA PHE A 90 -14.95 -20.35 -20.26
C PHE A 90 -15.97 -21.33 -19.65
N GLN A 91 -17.21 -20.90 -19.45
CA GLN A 91 -18.28 -21.78 -19.02
C GLN A 91 -18.70 -22.72 -20.17
N ASN A 92 -18.72 -24.03 -19.93
CA ASN A 92 -19.04 -25.06 -20.93
C ASN A 92 -18.07 -25.01 -22.13
N LEU A 93 -16.87 -25.58 -21.96
CA LEU A 93 -15.80 -25.63 -22.97
C LEU A 93 -16.09 -26.60 -24.14
N ASP A 94 -17.16 -27.37 -24.04
CA ASP A 94 -17.58 -28.28 -25.10
C ASP A 94 -18.08 -27.46 -26.28
N ARG A 95 -17.17 -27.09 -27.20
CA ARG A 95 -17.54 -26.64 -28.54
C ARG A 95 -18.40 -27.75 -29.13
N ALA A 96 -19.71 -27.54 -29.21
CA ALA A 96 -20.63 -28.57 -29.64
C ALA A 96 -20.21 -29.04 -31.04
N LYS A 97 -19.99 -30.34 -31.22
CA LYS A 97 -19.65 -30.92 -32.51
C LYS A 97 -20.95 -31.39 -33.14
N VAL A 98 -21.23 -30.99 -34.38
CA VAL A 98 -22.44 -31.43 -35.07
C VAL A 98 -22.35 -32.95 -35.25
N LEU A 99 -23.34 -33.69 -34.75
CA LEU A 99 -23.48 -35.11 -35.03
C LEU A 99 -24.26 -35.26 -36.33
N ASP A 100 -23.75 -36.05 -37.26
CA ASP A 100 -24.50 -36.49 -38.44
C ASP A 100 -25.79 -37.20 -37.98
N ALA A 101 -26.83 -37.27 -38.81
CA ALA A 101 -28.08 -37.99 -38.52
C ALA A 101 -27.87 -39.48 -38.15
N LYS A 102 -26.66 -39.99 -38.38
CA LYS A 102 -26.18 -41.34 -38.02
C LYS A 102 -25.35 -41.39 -36.73
N GLY A 103 -25.29 -40.32 -35.94
CA GLY A 103 -24.56 -40.25 -34.67
C GLY A 103 -23.04 -40.19 -34.80
N LYS A 104 -22.50 -39.88 -35.99
CA LYS A 104 -21.05 -39.69 -36.20
C LYS A 104 -20.67 -38.23 -36.00
N LEU A 105 -19.55 -37.99 -35.31
CA LEU A 105 -18.94 -36.67 -35.19
C LEU A 105 -18.63 -36.13 -36.59
N THR A 106 -19.34 -35.10 -37.02
CA THR A 106 -18.89 -34.31 -38.18
C THR A 106 -17.78 -33.36 -37.71
N ASN A 107 -16.83 -33.05 -38.58
CA ASN A 107 -15.79 -32.05 -38.31
C ASN A 107 -16.35 -30.60 -38.24
N GLN A 108 -17.67 -30.43 -38.20
CA GLN A 108 -18.32 -29.13 -38.05
C GLN A 108 -18.37 -28.78 -36.56
N VAL A 109 -17.62 -27.74 -36.22
CA VAL A 109 -17.59 -27.14 -34.89
C VAL A 109 -18.74 -26.13 -34.82
N VAL A 110 -19.66 -26.30 -33.87
CA VAL A 110 -20.67 -25.28 -33.54
C VAL A 110 -19.94 -24.12 -32.86
N VAL A 111 -20.20 -22.92 -33.36
CA VAL A 111 -19.68 -21.66 -32.84
C VAL A 111 -20.65 -21.16 -31.76
N ASP A 112 -20.16 -20.83 -30.57
CA ASP A 112 -21.00 -20.33 -29.47
C ASP A 112 -21.57 -18.95 -29.81
N TRP A 113 -20.76 -18.07 -30.43
CA TRP A 113 -21.12 -16.72 -30.85
C TRP A 113 -21.07 -16.58 -32.39
N PRO A 114 -22.12 -17.04 -33.11
CA PRO A 114 -22.13 -17.07 -34.56
C PRO A 114 -22.04 -15.67 -35.19
N GLU A 115 -22.74 -14.67 -34.64
CA GLU A 115 -22.72 -13.30 -35.16
C GLU A 115 -21.32 -12.68 -35.14
N LEU A 116 -20.55 -12.92 -34.07
CA LEU A 116 -19.18 -12.40 -33.95
C LEU A 116 -18.23 -13.08 -34.93
N ASN A 117 -18.38 -14.40 -35.08
CA ASN A 117 -17.58 -15.19 -36.00
C ASN A 117 -17.87 -14.81 -37.46
N ASP A 118 -19.15 -14.61 -37.81
CA ASP A 118 -19.58 -14.20 -39.14
C ASP A 118 -19.08 -12.79 -39.46
N TRP A 119 -19.18 -11.86 -38.52
CA TRP A 119 -18.64 -10.50 -38.67
C TRP A 119 -17.12 -10.50 -38.90
N HIS A 120 -16.38 -11.27 -38.10
CA HIS A 120 -14.93 -11.43 -38.27
C HIS A 120 -14.59 -12.08 -39.61
N HIS A 121 -15.35 -13.10 -40.02
CA HIS A 121 -15.16 -13.77 -41.30
C HIS A 121 -15.43 -12.83 -42.47
N GLU A 122 -16.53 -12.07 -42.45
CA GLU A 122 -16.88 -11.09 -43.47
C GLU A 122 -15.79 -10.01 -43.62
N TRP A 123 -15.32 -9.45 -42.50
CA TRP A 123 -14.25 -8.44 -42.49
C TRP A 123 -12.95 -8.98 -43.08
N ARG A 124 -12.58 -10.19 -42.68
CA ARG A 124 -11.38 -10.87 -43.18
C ARG A 124 -11.50 -11.17 -44.67
N VAL A 125 -12.63 -11.71 -45.11
CA VAL A 125 -12.89 -12.02 -46.52
C VAL A 125 -12.78 -10.74 -47.34
N ARG A 126 -13.48 -9.67 -46.94
CA ARG A 126 -13.43 -8.36 -47.62
C ARG A 126 -12.00 -7.81 -47.75
N MET A 127 -11.22 -7.87 -46.67
CA MET A 127 -9.83 -7.40 -46.69
C MET A 127 -8.92 -8.25 -47.60
N TYR A 128 -9.15 -9.55 -47.67
CA TYR A 128 -8.29 -10.48 -48.40
C TYR A 128 -8.73 -10.70 -49.85
N THR A 129 -10.00 -10.50 -50.21
CA THR A 129 -10.49 -10.59 -51.59
C THR A 129 -9.93 -9.49 -52.47
N ASP A 130 -9.81 -8.28 -51.90
CA ASP A 130 -9.34 -7.09 -52.61
C ASP A 130 -7.80 -6.98 -52.59
N ALA A 131 -7.11 -7.93 -51.95
CA ALA A 131 -5.66 -7.92 -51.85
C ALA A 131 -4.99 -8.32 -53.18
N PRO A 132 -3.89 -7.64 -53.58
CA PRO A 132 -3.20 -7.92 -54.84
C PRO A 132 -2.51 -9.29 -54.87
N PHE A 133 -2.40 -9.97 -53.73
CA PHE A 133 -1.67 -11.23 -53.57
C PHE A 133 -2.59 -12.45 -53.58
N GLU A 134 -2.30 -13.42 -54.45
CA GLU A 134 -3.07 -14.67 -54.57
C GLU A 134 -3.09 -15.49 -53.27
N SER A 135 -1.98 -15.49 -52.52
CA SER A 135 -1.93 -16.18 -51.22
C SER A 135 -2.88 -15.59 -50.17
N LEU A 136 -3.16 -14.27 -50.20
CA LEU A 136 -4.12 -13.66 -49.29
C LEU A 136 -5.55 -13.99 -49.73
N ARG A 137 -5.83 -13.95 -51.03
CA ARG A 137 -7.10 -14.42 -51.60
C ARG A 137 -7.37 -15.89 -51.30
N ALA A 138 -6.34 -16.74 -51.25
CA ALA A 138 -6.46 -18.13 -50.80
C ALA A 138 -6.78 -18.22 -49.29
N LYS A 139 -6.16 -17.37 -48.45
CA LYS A 139 -6.47 -17.27 -47.02
C LYS A 139 -7.90 -16.80 -46.74
N ALA A 140 -8.53 -16.04 -47.63
CA ALA A 140 -9.94 -15.65 -47.51
C ALA A 140 -10.88 -16.87 -47.50
N LYS A 141 -10.51 -17.96 -48.18
CA LYS A 141 -11.32 -19.18 -48.29
C LYS A 141 -11.13 -20.14 -47.11
N MET A 142 -10.17 -19.88 -46.22
CA MET A 142 -9.96 -20.72 -45.04
C MET A 142 -10.90 -20.28 -43.92
N GLY A 143 -11.73 -21.22 -43.46
CA GLY A 143 -12.57 -21.04 -42.28
C GLY A 143 -11.69 -20.90 -41.04
N VAL A 144 -11.78 -19.76 -40.37
CA VAL A 144 -11.12 -19.51 -39.08
C VAL A 144 -12.18 -19.14 -38.08
N VAL A 145 -12.21 -19.90 -36.99
CA VAL A 145 -13.16 -19.73 -35.91
C VAL A 145 -12.67 -18.62 -34.99
N TYR A 146 -13.42 -17.52 -34.92
CA TYR A 146 -13.22 -16.45 -33.94
C TYR A 146 -14.47 -16.39 -33.06
N ASP A 147 -14.35 -16.98 -31.87
CA ASP A 147 -15.49 -17.32 -31.03
C ASP A 147 -15.23 -16.89 -29.57
N ARG A 148 -16.24 -17.08 -28.71
CA ARG A 148 -16.23 -16.76 -27.27
C ARG A 148 -14.92 -17.12 -26.56
N LEU A 149 -14.36 -18.29 -26.86
CA LEU A 149 -13.13 -18.80 -26.24
C LEU A 149 -11.88 -17.98 -26.65
N GLU A 150 -11.79 -17.58 -27.93
CA GLU A 150 -10.70 -16.71 -28.43
C GLU A 150 -10.77 -15.32 -27.80
N VAL A 151 -11.99 -14.76 -27.69
CA VAL A 151 -12.23 -13.50 -26.98
C VAL A 151 -11.86 -13.63 -25.50
N GLY A 152 -12.23 -14.73 -24.86
CA GLY A 152 -11.87 -15.02 -23.47
C GLY A 152 -10.36 -15.01 -23.22
N TRP A 153 -9.58 -15.58 -24.13
CA TRP A 153 -8.11 -15.52 -24.05
C TRP A 153 -7.59 -14.10 -24.19
N ILE A 154 -8.14 -13.29 -25.10
CA ILE A 154 -7.76 -11.88 -25.22
C ILE A 154 -8.04 -11.13 -23.91
N PHE A 155 -9.19 -11.39 -23.28
CA PHE A 155 -9.56 -10.79 -21.99
C PHE A 155 -8.62 -11.22 -20.87
N LEU A 156 -8.28 -12.52 -20.76
CA LEU A 156 -7.32 -13.02 -19.77
C LEU A 156 -5.94 -12.39 -19.98
N VAL A 157 -5.41 -12.41 -21.20
CA VAL A 157 -4.10 -11.84 -21.51
C VAL A 157 -4.10 -10.33 -21.24
N GLY A 158 -5.17 -9.63 -21.60
CA GLY A 158 -5.40 -8.22 -21.25
C GLY A 158 -5.37 -7.97 -19.75
N MET A 159 -6.04 -8.81 -18.96
CA MET A 159 -6.06 -8.71 -17.49
C MET A 159 -4.71 -9.00 -16.84
N PHE A 160 -3.95 -9.98 -17.33
CA PHE A 160 -2.68 -10.38 -16.69
C PHE A 160 -1.47 -9.59 -17.16
N LEU A 161 -1.45 -9.11 -18.40
CA LEU A 161 -0.30 -8.39 -18.96
C LEU A 161 -0.57 -6.91 -19.10
N GLY A 162 -1.69 -6.53 -19.73
CA GLY A 162 -1.93 -5.13 -20.05
C GLY A 162 -2.50 -4.32 -18.88
N ALA A 163 -3.43 -4.87 -18.10
CA ALA A 163 -4.03 -4.16 -16.98
C ALA A 163 -3.03 -3.79 -15.88
N PRO A 164 -2.05 -4.64 -15.49
CA PRO A 164 -1.02 -4.26 -14.53
C PRO A 164 -0.10 -3.16 -15.07
N LEU A 165 0.21 -3.17 -16.38
CA LEU A 165 0.99 -2.10 -17.01
C LEU A 165 0.24 -0.76 -16.98
N VAL A 166 -1.05 -0.75 -17.30
CA VAL A 166 -1.89 0.46 -17.22
C VAL A 166 -2.02 0.92 -15.77
N TYR A 167 -2.28 0.02 -14.83
CA TYR A 167 -2.35 0.35 -13.40
C TYR A 167 -1.04 0.98 -12.91
N TRP A 168 0.11 0.37 -13.21
CA TRP A 168 1.43 0.89 -12.86
C TRP A 168 1.66 2.28 -13.49
N PHE A 169 1.33 2.45 -14.76
CA PHE A 169 1.46 3.73 -15.45
C PHE A 169 0.60 4.83 -14.79
N LEU A 170 -0.61 4.51 -14.34
CA LEU A 170 -1.50 5.44 -13.66
C LEU A 170 -1.14 5.69 -12.19
N ALA A 171 -0.47 4.73 -11.54
CA ALA A 171 -0.04 4.80 -10.15
C ALA A 171 1.40 5.35 -9.97
N ARG A 172 2.12 5.64 -11.07
CA ARG A 172 3.53 6.06 -11.03
C ARG A 172 3.84 7.32 -10.22
N HIS A 173 2.82 8.13 -9.92
CA HIS A 173 2.94 9.35 -9.11
C HIS A 173 2.44 9.16 -7.66
N ASP A 174 2.01 7.96 -7.28
CA ASP A 174 1.45 7.71 -5.94
C ASP A 174 2.52 7.72 -4.84
N GLU A 175 3.81 7.49 -5.15
CA GLU A 175 4.87 7.57 -4.12
C GLU A 175 5.00 8.98 -3.54
N GLU A 176 4.88 10.02 -4.36
CA GLU A 176 4.96 11.41 -3.89
C GLU A 176 3.78 11.78 -3.00
N THR A 177 2.56 11.34 -3.37
CA THR A 177 1.35 11.62 -2.59
C THR A 177 1.34 10.83 -1.29
N VAL A 178 1.75 9.56 -1.31
CA VAL A 178 1.86 8.72 -0.10
C VAL A 178 2.92 9.29 0.85
N ASN A 179 4.08 9.70 0.35
CA ASN A 179 5.11 10.31 1.19
C ASN A 179 4.61 11.59 1.87
N ALA A 180 3.88 12.45 1.15
CA ALA A 180 3.28 13.65 1.75
C ALA A 180 2.27 13.34 2.87
N ILE A 181 1.43 12.30 2.69
CA ILE A 181 0.48 11.85 3.71
C ILE A 181 1.22 11.28 4.94
N VAL A 182 2.27 10.47 4.72
CA VAL A 182 3.07 9.88 5.80
C VAL A 182 3.79 10.97 6.59
N ASP A 183 4.41 11.94 5.93
CA ASP A 183 5.08 13.07 6.57
C ASP A 183 4.10 13.91 7.39
N GLY A 184 2.89 14.14 6.87
CA GLY A 184 1.81 14.79 7.62
C GLY A 184 1.46 14.03 8.90
N LEU A 185 1.26 12.71 8.81
CA LEU A 185 0.92 11.85 9.94
C LEU A 185 2.05 11.78 10.99
N VAL A 186 3.30 11.73 10.55
CA VAL A 186 4.49 11.74 11.42
C VAL A 186 4.61 13.08 12.13
N ASN A 187 4.39 14.19 11.44
CA ASN A 187 4.39 15.53 12.03
C ASN A 187 3.28 15.70 13.06
N GLU A 188 2.08 15.18 12.79
CA GLU A 188 0.97 15.22 13.74
C GLU A 188 1.27 14.38 14.99
N ARG A 189 1.78 13.15 14.82
CA ARG A 189 2.17 12.29 15.95
C ARG A 189 3.32 12.87 16.76
N THR A 190 4.31 13.47 16.11
CA THR A 190 5.44 14.10 16.82
C THR A 190 4.99 15.36 17.56
N LYS A 191 4.09 16.17 16.98
CA LYS A 191 3.47 17.31 17.66
C LYS A 191 2.70 16.87 18.91
N ALA A 192 1.82 15.87 18.78
CA ALA A 192 1.06 15.34 19.92
C ALA A 192 1.98 14.82 21.05
N LYS A 193 3.08 14.12 20.71
CA LYS A 193 4.08 13.68 21.69
C LYS A 193 4.81 14.86 22.35
N ARG A 194 5.19 15.88 21.59
CA ARG A 194 5.83 17.10 22.13
C ARG A 194 4.89 17.83 23.10
N ASP A 195 3.62 17.97 22.73
CA ASP A 195 2.62 18.62 23.58
C ASP A 195 2.44 17.85 24.90
N GLN A 196 2.34 16.50 24.84
CA GLN A 196 2.28 15.65 26.03
C GLN A 196 3.54 15.76 26.90
N LEU A 197 4.73 15.84 26.29
CA LEU A 197 5.99 16.02 27.02
C LEU A 197 6.03 17.38 27.70
N LYS A 198 5.61 18.44 27.01
CA LYS A 198 5.53 19.79 27.57
C LYS A 198 4.57 19.86 28.75
N THR A 199 3.38 19.25 28.64
CA THR A 199 2.44 19.17 29.77
C THR A 199 3.03 18.42 30.97
N LYS A 200 3.80 17.33 30.74
CA LYS A 200 4.49 16.63 31.82
C LYS A 200 5.59 17.48 32.47
N GLU A 201 6.35 18.23 31.67
CA GLU A 201 7.37 19.15 32.15
C GLU A 201 6.77 20.28 32.99
N ASP A 202 5.68 20.89 32.52
CA ASP A 202 4.95 21.93 33.26
C ASP A 202 4.40 21.41 34.60
N ASN A 203 3.83 20.20 34.60
CA ASN A 203 3.36 19.55 35.83
C ASN A 203 4.50 19.25 36.82
N LEU A 204 5.65 18.77 36.34
CA LEU A 204 6.81 18.51 37.18
C LEU A 204 7.37 19.81 37.77
N ASN A 205 7.46 20.88 36.97
CA ASN A 205 7.89 22.19 37.44
C ASN A 205 6.96 22.74 38.53
N GLN A 206 5.64 22.56 38.36
CA GLN A 206 4.67 22.93 39.38
C GLN A 206 4.87 22.15 40.69
N ILE A 207 5.07 20.83 40.62
CA ILE A 207 5.33 19.98 41.80
C ILE A 207 6.64 20.39 42.49
N ILE A 208 7.70 20.66 41.73
CA ILE A 208 8.99 21.09 42.26
C ILE A 208 8.85 22.43 42.99
N ASN A 209 8.15 23.40 42.41
CA ASN A 209 7.96 24.71 43.04
C ASN A 209 7.12 24.60 44.32
N GLN A 210 6.02 23.85 44.29
CA GLN A 210 5.21 23.59 45.49
C GLN A 210 6.02 22.87 46.59
N SER A 211 6.86 21.91 46.21
CA SER A 211 7.72 21.19 47.16
C SER A 211 8.80 22.10 47.75
N LYS A 212 9.40 22.98 46.94
CA LYS A 212 10.35 24.00 47.41
C LYS A 212 9.72 24.96 48.40
N GLU A 213 8.56 25.52 48.06
CA GLU A 213 7.82 26.43 48.95
C GLU A 213 7.48 25.75 50.28
N LYS A 214 7.02 24.49 50.23
CA LYS A 214 6.72 23.70 51.44
C LYS A 214 7.97 23.47 52.29
N LEU A 215 9.09 23.14 51.66
CA LEU A 215 10.36 22.89 52.36
C LEU A 215 10.93 24.18 52.96
N GLU A 216 10.84 25.31 52.26
CA GLU A 216 11.23 26.62 52.77
C GLU A 216 10.39 27.03 53.99
N ALA A 217 9.07 26.79 53.94
CA ALA A 217 8.19 27.01 55.07
C ALA A 217 8.55 26.13 56.28
N GLU A 218 8.90 24.87 56.05
CA GLU A 218 9.32 23.94 57.11
C GLU A 218 10.68 24.29 57.71
N ILE A 219 11.63 24.74 56.89
CA ILE A 219 12.93 25.27 57.34
C ILE A 219 12.71 26.52 58.21
N HIS A 220 11.84 27.44 57.77
CA HIS A 220 11.54 28.65 58.54
C HIS A 220 10.87 28.31 59.88
N ALA A 221 9.89 27.39 59.87
CA ALA A 221 9.24 26.91 61.08
C ALA A 221 10.24 26.23 62.04
N SER A 222 11.16 25.41 61.51
CA SER A 222 12.20 24.73 62.30
C SER A 222 13.20 25.72 62.90
N ARG A 223 13.63 26.73 62.13
CA ARG A 223 14.50 27.81 62.64
C ARG A 223 13.84 28.61 63.76
N LYS A 224 12.54 28.90 63.62
CA LYS A 224 11.76 29.58 64.67
C LYS A 224 11.71 28.74 65.95
N LYS A 225 11.43 27.43 65.84
CA LYS A 225 11.45 26.50 66.99
C LYS A 225 12.83 26.42 67.64
N GLN A 226 13.91 26.36 66.85
CA GLN A 226 15.28 26.37 67.40
C GLN A 226 15.58 27.66 68.18
N ALA A 227 15.17 28.82 67.66
CA ALA A 227 15.34 30.10 68.35
C ALA A 227 14.56 30.15 69.67
N GLU A 228 13.33 29.62 69.69
CA GLU A 228 12.50 29.51 70.91
C GLU A 228 13.15 28.60 71.96
N ILE A 229 13.63 27.42 71.57
CA ILE A 229 14.32 26.48 72.46
C ILE A 229 15.65 27.08 72.98
N MET A 230 16.39 27.81 72.15
CA MET A 230 17.61 28.49 72.60
C MET A 230 17.30 29.59 73.62
N ALA A 231 16.25 30.38 73.40
CA ALA A 231 15.81 31.40 74.35
C ALA A 231 15.34 30.78 75.68
N GLU A 232 14.58 29.68 75.62
CA GLU A 232 14.15 28.94 76.79
C GLU A 232 15.37 28.38 77.55
N ASN A 233 16.33 27.74 76.87
CA ASN A 233 17.56 27.25 77.48
C ASN A 233 18.39 28.38 78.12
N GLN A 234 18.49 29.55 77.51
CA GLN A 234 19.16 30.70 78.12
C GLN A 234 18.41 31.18 79.38
N SER A 235 17.09 31.21 79.34
CA SER A 235 16.27 31.58 80.50
C SER A 235 16.39 30.57 81.65
N LEU A 236 16.43 29.27 81.34
CA LEU A 236 16.60 28.19 82.30
C LEU A 236 18.01 28.21 82.88
N LYS A 237 19.03 28.43 82.04
CA LYS A 237 20.42 28.59 82.50
C LYS A 237 20.56 29.78 83.44
N ALA A 238 19.97 30.93 83.11
CA ALA A 238 19.93 32.09 84.01
C ALA A 238 19.22 31.76 85.32
N LYS A 239 18.05 31.11 85.27
CA LYS A 239 17.34 30.66 86.49
C LYS A 239 18.17 29.71 87.35
N LEU A 240 19.00 28.87 86.74
CA LEU A 240 19.87 27.90 87.43
C LEU A 240 21.11 28.58 88.03
N GLU A 241 21.70 29.57 87.35
CA GLU A 241 22.83 30.38 87.85
C GLU A 241 22.44 31.30 89.01
N PHE A 242 21.17 31.71 89.11
CA PHE A 242 20.64 32.52 90.21
C PHE A 242 19.77 31.74 91.20
N ALA A 243 19.74 30.41 91.13
CA ALA A 243 19.07 29.59 92.12
C ALA A 243 19.91 29.52 93.41
N PRO A 244 19.31 29.66 94.60
CA PRO A 244 20.03 29.44 95.86
C PRO A 244 20.53 27.99 95.92
N ASP A 245 21.77 27.77 96.38
CA ASP A 245 22.38 26.43 96.49
C ASP A 245 21.47 25.48 97.29
N ILE A 246 20.87 24.51 96.59
CA ILE A 246 20.13 23.40 97.21
C ILE A 246 21.12 22.22 97.34
N PRO A 247 21.31 21.65 98.54
CA PRO A 247 22.31 20.62 98.77
C PRO A 247 21.98 19.31 98.00
N ARG A 248 23.02 18.67 97.45
CA ARG A 248 22.89 17.42 96.70
C ARG A 248 22.44 16.26 97.63
N PRO A 249 21.58 15.32 97.19
CA PRO A 249 21.01 14.26 98.05
C PRO A 249 21.99 13.15 98.50
N SER A 250 23.30 13.35 98.36
CA SER A 250 24.33 12.34 98.61
C SER A 250 25.20 12.61 99.84
N GLU A 251 24.86 13.59 100.69
CA GLU A 251 25.67 13.96 101.87
C GLU A 251 24.98 13.74 103.23
N SER A 252 23.90 12.95 103.33
CA SER A 252 23.27 12.62 104.62
C SER A 252 23.00 11.13 104.82
N PHE A 253 24.05 10.31 104.78
CA PHE A 253 24.03 8.99 105.43
C PHE A 253 25.11 8.93 106.52
N LYS A 254 24.68 9.12 107.77
CA LYS A 254 25.37 8.62 108.97
C LYS A 254 24.36 7.95 109.91
N LYS A 255 24.75 6.74 110.33
CA LYS A 255 24.09 5.73 111.17
C LYS A 255 23.82 6.18 112.61
N ASP A 256 22.75 5.62 113.18
CA ASP A 256 22.58 4.99 114.53
C ASP A 256 21.14 5.24 115.02
N GLY A 257 20.37 4.33 115.61
CA GLY A 257 20.55 2.97 116.12
C GLY A 257 19.17 2.34 116.41
N GLY A 258 19.15 1.05 116.74
CA GLY A 258 17.95 0.18 116.73
C GLY A 258 16.88 0.43 117.80
N VAL A 259 15.67 -0.10 117.52
CA VAL A 259 14.55 -0.23 118.45
C VAL A 259 13.89 -1.60 118.23
N LEU A 260 14.47 -2.63 118.86
CA LEU A 260 13.84 -3.90 119.19
C LEU A 260 14.18 -4.10 120.66
N ASP A 261 13.30 -3.63 121.56
CA ASP A 261 13.20 -4.01 122.99
C ASP A 261 12.27 -3.03 123.75
N GLN A 262 10.99 -3.01 123.39
CA GLN A 262 9.92 -2.52 124.27
C GLN A 262 8.80 -3.57 124.25
N ASP A 263 8.99 -4.60 125.08
CA ASP A 263 7.92 -5.31 125.81
C ASP A 263 8.55 -6.39 126.72
N ILE A 264 9.08 -5.99 127.88
CA ILE A 264 9.15 -6.83 129.09
C ILE A 264 8.84 -5.96 130.32
N PHE A 265 7.66 -6.21 130.90
CA PHE A 265 6.97 -5.65 132.09
C PHE A 265 6.16 -4.35 131.96
#